data_AF-A0A931XVG8-F1
#
_entry.id   AF-A0A931XVG8-F1
#
_cell.length_a   1.000
_cell.length_b   1.000
_cell.length_c   1.000
_cell.angle_alpha   90.00
_cell.angle_beta   90.00
_cell.angle_gamma   90.00
#
_symmetry.space_group_name_H-M   'P 1'
#
loop_
_entity.id
_entity.type
_entity.pdbx_description
1 polymer ?
#
loop_
_entity_poly.entity_id
_entity_poly.type
_entity_poly.pdbx_seq_one_letter_code
_entity_poly.pdbx_strand_id
1 'polypeptide(L)' 'MPPAIAHGVQATSLADILERVLDKGIVIAGDIKISVADIELLSIRIRLLV' A
#
# COMPACT_ATOMS: atom_id res chain seq x y z
N MET A 1 35.04 -14.71 -5.86
CA MET A 1 34.16 -13.54 -5.74
C MET A 1 32.75 -14.04 -5.41
N PRO A 2 32.03 -13.43 -4.45
CA PRO A 2 30.90 -14.04 -3.69
C PRO A 2 29.56 -14.09 -4.45
N PRO A 3 28.60 -14.91 -3.99
CA PRO A 3 27.34 -15.23 -4.67
C PRO A 3 26.25 -14.16 -4.49
N ALA A 4 25.43 -13.97 -5.53
CA ALA A 4 24.26 -13.10 -5.52
C ALA A 4 23.09 -13.78 -4.79
N ILE A 5 22.53 -13.09 -3.81
CA ILE A 5 21.41 -13.56 -2.99
C ILE A 5 20.09 -13.27 -3.73
N ALA A 6 19.40 -14.30 -4.21
CA ALA A 6 18.06 -14.17 -4.78
C ALA A 6 16.98 -14.32 -3.69
N HIS A 7 16.54 -13.20 -3.12
CA HIS A 7 15.33 -13.15 -2.29
C HIS A 7 14.10 -13.18 -3.20
N GLY A 8 13.59 -14.38 -3.48
CA GLY A 8 12.32 -14.59 -4.18
C GLY A 8 11.15 -14.25 -3.25
N VAL A 9 10.72 -12.98 -3.28
CA VAL A 9 9.38 -12.58 -2.83
C VAL A 9 8.38 -13.44 -3.60
N GLN A 10 7.68 -14.34 -2.91
CA GLN A 10 6.59 -15.14 -3.49
C GLN A 10 5.59 -14.18 -4.14
N ALA A 11 5.57 -14.14 -5.48
CA ALA A 11 4.75 -13.24 -6.26
C ALA A 11 3.30 -13.72 -6.23
N THR A 12 2.45 -13.09 -5.41
CA THR A 12 1.00 -13.27 -5.51
C THR A 12 0.55 -12.91 -6.92
N SER A 13 -0.19 -13.81 -7.57
CA SER A 13 -0.64 -13.58 -8.94
C SER A 13 -1.67 -12.45 -8.99
N LEU A 14 -1.67 -11.66 -10.07
CA LEU A 14 -2.59 -10.54 -10.23
C LEU A 14 -4.05 -10.99 -10.34
N ALA A 15 -4.32 -12.21 -10.81
CA ALA A 15 -5.66 -12.75 -10.96
C ALA A 15 -6.36 -12.91 -9.59
N ASP A 16 -5.60 -13.37 -8.59
CA ASP A 16 -6.09 -13.57 -7.22
C ASP A 16 -6.37 -12.24 -6.47
N ILE A 17 -5.65 -11.16 -6.82
CA ILE A 17 -5.90 -9.82 -6.29
C ILE A 17 -7.14 -9.21 -6.95
N LEU A 18 -7.32 -9.42 -8.26
CA LEU A 18 -8.45 -8.90 -9.03
C LEU A 18 -9.79 -9.49 -8.58
N GLU A 19 -9.83 -10.80 -8.32
CA GLU A 19 -11.06 -11.48 -7.89
C GLU A 19 -11.52 -11.03 -6.49
N ARG A 20 -10.58 -10.77 -5.59
CA ARG A 20 -10.83 -10.27 -4.22
C ARG A 20 -11.32 -8.84 -4.16
N VAL A 21 -10.89 -8.02 -5.11
CA VAL A 21 -11.33 -6.65 -5.31
C VAL A 21 -12.76 -6.61 -5.88
N LEU A 22 -13.08 -7.55 -6.77
CA LEU A 22 -14.38 -7.63 -7.45
C LEU A 22 -15.53 -8.16 -6.57
N ASP A 23 -15.25 -9.08 -5.64
CA ASP A 23 -16.27 -9.75 -4.83
C ASP A 23 -16.61 -8.99 -3.53
N LYS A 24 -15.64 -8.23 -2.95
CA LYS A 24 -15.70 -7.77 -1.56
C LYS A 24 -15.63 -6.26 -1.36
N GLY A 25 -15.18 -5.52 -2.37
CA GLY A 25 -14.97 -4.09 -2.25
C GLY A 25 -13.59 -3.71 -1.70
N ILE A 26 -12.87 -2.86 -2.42
CA ILE A 26 -11.45 -2.57 -2.20
C ILE A 26 -11.26 -1.58 -1.07
N VAL A 27 -10.26 -1.83 -0.22
CA VAL A 27 -9.85 -0.90 0.85
C VAL A 27 -8.69 -0.04 0.38
N ILE A 28 -8.89 1.28 0.30
CA ILE A 28 -7.84 2.24 -0.04
C ILE A 28 -7.38 2.93 1.25
N ALA A 29 -6.16 2.63 1.67
CA ALA A 29 -5.52 3.31 2.78
C ALA A 29 -4.58 4.40 2.24
N GLY A 30 -4.81 5.64 2.66
CA GLY A 30 -3.99 6.80 2.34
C GLY A 30 -3.67 7.62 3.58
N ASP A 31 -2.50 8.23 3.61
CA ASP A 31 -2.07 9.16 4.65
C ASP A 31 -1.75 10.49 3.99
N ILE A 32 -2.36 11.57 4.48
CA ILE A 32 -2.16 12.93 4.01
C ILE A 32 -1.53 13.72 5.14
N LYS A 33 -0.34 14.26 4.88
CA LYS A 33 0.40 15.07 5.85
C LYS A 33 0.54 16.49 5.32
N ILE A 34 0.14 17.46 6.13
CA ILE A 34 0.32 18.89 5.86
C ILE A 34 1.34 19.43 6.86
N SER A 35 2.42 20.00 6.33
CA SER A 35 3.51 20.57 7.13
C SER A 35 3.85 21.98 6.62
N VAL A 36 4.18 22.89 7.53
CA VAL A 36 4.67 24.25 7.18
C VAL A 36 5.95 24.50 7.96
N ALA A 37 7.00 24.91 7.23
CA ALA A 37 8.37 24.93 7.73
C ALA A 37 8.72 23.55 8.35
N ASP A 38 9.03 23.53 9.64
CA ASP A 38 9.44 22.32 10.37
C ASP A 38 8.35 21.76 11.30
N ILE A 39 7.14 22.34 11.28
CA ILE A 39 6.03 21.91 12.12
C ILE A 39 4.98 21.16 11.32
N GLU A 40 4.59 19.99 11.84
CA GLU A 40 3.50 19.18 11.32
C GLU A 40 2.18 19.79 11.76
N LEU A 41 1.39 20.27 10.80
CA LEU A 41 0.14 20.98 11.09
C LEU A 41 -1.03 20.02 11.23
N LEU A 42 -1.13 19.06 10.31
CA LEU A 42 -2.27 18.15 10.25
C LEU A 42 -1.92 16.88 9.52
N SER A 43 -2.28 15.74 10.12
CA SER A 43 -2.13 14.42 9.52
C SER A 43 -3.48 13.72 9.47
N ILE A 44 -3.93 13.39 8.27
CA ILE A 44 -5.24 12.81 7.98
C ILE A 44 -5.02 11.42 7.39
N ARG A 45 -5.53 10.41 8.10
CA ARG A 45 -5.56 9.03 7.61
C ARG A 45 -6.92 8.76 6.99
N ILE A 46 -6.93 8.51 5.70
CA ILE A 46 -8.13 8.18 4.95
C ILE A 46 -8.13 6.68 4.69
N ARG A 47 -9.23 6.03 5.06
CA ARG A 47 -9.51 4.64 4.72
C ARG A 47 -10.85 4.60 4.03
N LEU A 48 -10.82 4.40 2.73
CA LEU A 48 -12.02 4.27 1.93
C LEU A 48 -12.34 2.79 1.74
N LEU A 49 -13.59 2.42 2.01
CA LEU A 49 -14.17 1.11 1.73
C LEU A 49 -15.24 1.33 0.67
N VAL A 50 -15.09 0.69 -0.49
CA VAL A 50 -16.08 0.72 -1.59
C VAL A 50 -16.51 -0.70 -1.86
#